data_AF-A0A8T4KZT7-F1
#
_entry.id   AF-A0A8T4KZT7-F1
#
_cell.length_a   1.000
_cell.length_b   1.000
_cell.length_c   1.000
_cell.angle_alpha   90.00
_cell.angle_beta   90.00
_cell.angle_gamma   90.00
#
_symmetry.space_group_name_H-M   'P 1'
#
loop_
_entity.id
_entity.type
_entity.pdbx_description
1 polymer ?
#
loop_
_entity_poly.entity_id
_entity_poly.type
_entity_poly.pdbx_seq_one_letter_code
_entity_poly.pdbx_strand_id
1 'polypeptide(L)'
;MNKNQLLASVVLLFMSVQLIGLYTAQNYLQLVEQGELPPIFEDPSDPANSVFFFAYLLAATFVIILIIKYKIILMKVFEALAIFFASDIVFELALGGIGFWLAVSLTLWKVLRPSIVSQNLALIFSVSGAGAVIGASLEVFPVLVFMSLLSIYDYVSVFITKHMVYMAKALTKEPMAFTAAFPYGDWKHIGNGKASKVKTAVPKGKQKILATGHVFQLGGGDLVIPLVFAVSVFNQYGYISMFLTVMGALSALFLLFYTLIDRPGKALPALPPISAGACIGFLLSLLLI
;
A
#
# COMPACT_ATOMS: atom_id res chain seq x y z
N MET A 1 0.25 -16.68 -12.98
CA MET A 1 1.06 -15.74 -13.80
C MET A 1 2.49 -16.24 -13.88
N ASN A 2 3.19 -15.94 -14.98
CA ASN A 2 4.64 -16.18 -15.11
C ASN A 2 5.44 -15.07 -14.40
N LYS A 3 6.75 -15.26 -14.18
CA LYS A 3 7.63 -14.30 -13.47
C LYS A 3 7.50 -12.87 -14.01
N ASN A 4 7.58 -12.70 -15.33
CA ASN A 4 7.48 -11.38 -15.97
C ASN A 4 6.09 -10.75 -15.82
N GLN A 5 5.02 -11.56 -15.89
CA GLN A 5 3.66 -11.06 -15.70
C GLN A 5 3.45 -10.58 -14.26
N LEU A 6 3.97 -11.31 -13.27
CA LEU A 6 3.87 -10.90 -11.86
C LEU A 6 4.60 -9.58 -11.63
N LEU A 7 5.86 -9.47 -12.11
CA LEU A 7 6.63 -8.23 -11.99
C LEU A 7 5.92 -7.07 -12.68
N ALA A 8 5.40 -7.28 -13.89
CA ALA A 8 4.65 -6.26 -14.61
C ALA A 8 3.40 -5.80 -13.84
N SER A 9 2.66 -6.71 -13.22
CA SER A 9 1.49 -6.33 -12.41
C SER A 9 1.84 -5.58 -11.13
N VAL A 10 2.96 -5.91 -10.48
CA VAL A 10 3.45 -5.16 -9.31
C VAL A 10 3.85 -3.74 -9.73
N VAL A 11 4.62 -3.62 -10.82
CA VAL A 11 5.02 -2.33 -11.38
C VAL A 11 3.80 -1.50 -11.78
N LEU A 12 2.84 -2.10 -12.49
CA LEU A 12 1.61 -1.43 -12.91
C LEU A 12 0.83 -0.93 -11.70
N LEU A 13 0.62 -1.78 -10.69
CA LEU A 13 -0.11 -1.40 -9.49
C LEU A 13 0.59 -0.26 -8.73
N PHE A 14 1.91 -0.35 -8.56
CA PHE A 14 2.68 0.72 -7.92
C PHE A 14 2.57 2.03 -8.70
N MET A 15 2.79 2.00 -10.01
CA MET A 15 2.70 3.20 -10.86
C MET A 15 1.30 3.79 -10.88
N SER A 16 0.25 2.97 -10.90
CA SER A 16 -1.13 3.44 -10.78
C SER A 16 -1.35 4.20 -9.47
N VAL A 17 -0.89 3.65 -8.34
CA VAL A 17 -1.00 4.33 -7.04
C VAL A 17 -0.26 5.66 -7.06
N GLN A 18 0.99 5.67 -7.54
CA GLN A 18 1.83 6.86 -7.55
C GLN A 18 1.25 7.96 -8.45
N LEU A 19 0.87 7.63 -9.69
CA LEU A 19 0.36 8.61 -10.64
C LEU A 19 -0.99 9.18 -10.20
N ILE A 20 -1.92 8.32 -9.77
CA ILE A 20 -3.23 8.78 -9.29
C ILE A 20 -3.05 9.61 -8.01
N GLY A 21 -2.21 9.15 -7.08
CA GLY A 21 -1.96 9.87 -5.83
C GLY A 21 -1.32 11.24 -6.05
N LEU A 22 -0.33 11.35 -6.95
CA LEU A 22 0.29 12.62 -7.30
C LEU A 22 -0.69 13.58 -7.98
N TYR A 23 -1.52 13.06 -8.90
CA TYR A 23 -2.57 13.86 -9.53
C TYR A 23 -3.59 14.38 -8.50
N THR A 24 -4.06 13.50 -7.60
CA THR A 24 -4.96 13.88 -6.51
C THR A 24 -4.30 14.90 -5.57
N ALA A 25 -3.02 14.73 -5.25
CA ALA A 25 -2.29 15.65 -4.38
C ALA A 25 -2.14 17.03 -5.01
N GLN A 26 -1.88 17.11 -6.32
CA GLN A 26 -1.79 18.38 -7.03
C GLN A 26 -3.11 19.16 -6.98
N ASN A 27 -4.23 18.49 -7.23
CA ASN A 27 -5.56 19.12 -7.12
C ASN A 27 -5.89 19.51 -5.67
N TYR A 28 -5.51 18.66 -4.71
CA TYR A 28 -5.70 18.95 -3.29
C TYR A 28 -4.91 20.19 -2.84
N LEU A 29 -3.63 20.28 -3.21
CA LEU A 29 -2.77 21.43 -2.88
C LEU A 29 -3.34 22.73 -3.47
N GLN A 30 -3.85 22.71 -4.71
CA GLN A 30 -4.50 23.88 -5.32
C GLN A 30 -5.70 24.38 -4.52
N LEU A 31 -6.54 23.48 -4.00
CA LEU A 31 -7.71 23.86 -3.18
C LEU A 31 -7.31 24.41 -1.81
N VAL A 32 -6.23 23.90 -1.22
CA VAL A 32 -5.65 24.43 0.02
C VAL A 32 -5.10 25.84 -0.22
N GLU A 33 -4.37 26.07 -1.31
CA GLU A 33 -3.87 27.40 -1.70
C GLU A 33 -5.00 28.41 -1.95
N GLN A 34 -6.13 27.95 -2.49
CA GLN A 34 -7.33 28.77 -2.71
C GLN A 34 -8.13 29.03 -1.42
N GLY A 35 -7.78 28.39 -0.31
CA GLY A 35 -8.47 28.52 0.97
C GLY A 35 -9.81 27.77 1.03
N GLU A 36 -10.10 26.91 0.07
CA GLU A 36 -11.32 26.08 0.06
C GLU A 36 -11.20 24.86 0.99
N LEU A 37 -9.97 24.43 1.29
CA LEU A 37 -9.69 23.35 2.22
C LEU A 37 -8.69 23.81 3.30
N PRO A 38 -8.94 23.49 4.59
CA PRO A 38 -7.98 23.77 5.64
C PRO A 38 -6.76 22.83 5.52
N PRO A 39 -5.52 23.33 5.76
CA PRO A 39 -4.37 22.45 5.91
C PRO A 39 -4.54 21.55 7.15
N ILE A 40 -4.06 20.32 7.08
CA ILE A 40 -4.19 19.35 8.19
C ILE A 40 -3.30 19.74 9.37
N PHE A 41 -2.13 20.32 9.10
CA PHE A 41 -1.20 20.83 10.10
C PHE A 41 -0.95 22.32 9.86
N GLU A 42 -0.88 23.10 10.95
CA GLU A 42 -0.62 24.54 10.89
C GLU A 42 0.82 24.84 10.44
N ASP A 43 1.79 24.06 10.90
CA ASP A 43 3.19 24.10 10.47
C ASP A 43 3.60 22.74 9.90
N PRO A 44 3.54 22.56 8.57
CA PRO A 44 3.92 21.30 7.92
C PRO A 44 5.40 20.90 8.10
N SER A 45 6.28 21.81 8.54
CA SER A 45 7.72 21.61 8.69
C SER A 45 8.14 21.01 10.03
N ASP A 46 7.27 21.10 11.06
CA ASP A 46 7.58 20.64 12.42
C ASP A 46 7.75 19.11 12.48
N PRO A 47 8.93 18.59 12.91
CA PRO A 47 9.16 17.16 13.09
C PRO A 47 8.24 16.50 14.13
N ALA A 48 7.67 17.29 15.04
CA ALA A 48 6.68 16.79 16.00
C ALA A 48 5.46 16.18 15.30
N ASN A 49 5.06 16.72 14.13
CA ASN A 49 3.95 16.16 13.35
C ASN A 49 4.21 14.71 12.96
N SER A 50 5.45 14.33 12.63
CA SER A 50 5.82 12.94 12.32
C SER A 50 5.61 12.02 13.51
N VAL A 51 5.98 12.49 14.71
CA VAL A 51 5.85 11.71 15.95
C VAL A 51 4.38 11.59 16.34
N PHE A 52 3.61 12.67 16.25
CA PHE A 52 2.16 12.65 16.50
C PHE A 52 1.44 11.75 15.52
N PHE A 53 1.76 11.84 14.23
CA PHE A 53 1.16 11.00 13.20
C PHE A 53 1.54 9.52 13.39
N PHE A 54 2.79 9.24 13.74
CA PHE A 54 3.23 7.88 14.10
C PHE A 54 2.47 7.34 15.32
N ALA A 55 2.31 8.14 16.37
CA ALA A 55 1.53 7.76 17.55
C ALA A 55 0.06 7.51 17.21
N TYR A 56 -0.54 8.34 16.35
CA TYR A 56 -1.91 8.16 15.86
C TYR A 56 -2.06 6.86 15.07
N LEU A 57 -1.10 6.55 14.18
CA LEU A 57 -1.07 5.30 13.42
C LEU A 57 -1.00 4.08 14.36
N LEU A 58 -0.16 4.13 15.40
CA LEU A 58 -0.09 3.06 16.40
C LEU A 58 -1.40 2.90 17.17
N ALA A 59 -2.01 4.01 17.59
CA ALA A 59 -3.31 4.00 18.26
C ALA A 59 -4.41 3.41 17.35
N ALA A 60 -4.48 3.83 16.09
CA ALA A 60 -5.41 3.29 15.11
C ALA A 60 -5.21 1.79 14.89
N THR A 61 -3.95 1.34 14.79
CA THR A 61 -3.60 -0.08 14.67
C THR A 61 -4.07 -0.87 15.90
N PHE A 62 -3.86 -0.34 17.10
CA PHE A 62 -4.33 -0.95 18.33
C PHE A 62 -5.86 -1.08 18.37
N VAL A 63 -6.59 -0.04 17.95
CA VAL A 63 -8.06 -0.08 17.82
C VAL A 63 -8.51 -1.15 16.83
N ILE A 64 -7.85 -1.25 15.66
CA ILE A 64 -8.15 -2.29 14.67
C ILE A 64 -7.95 -3.68 15.25
N ILE A 65 -6.86 -3.92 16.00
CA ILE A 65 -6.59 -5.20 16.65
C ILE A 65 -7.68 -5.54 17.68
N LEU A 66 -8.12 -4.56 18.48
CA LEU A 66 -9.24 -4.74 19.41
C LEU A 66 -10.51 -5.12 18.66
N ILE A 67 -10.85 -4.41 17.57
CA ILE A 67 -12.03 -4.70 16.75
C ILE A 67 -12.01 -6.13 16.20
N ILE A 68 -10.86 -6.58 15.69
CA ILE A 68 -10.67 -7.94 15.17
C ILE A 68 -10.96 -8.99 16.26
N LYS A 69 -10.56 -8.73 17.51
CA LYS A 69 -10.81 -9.64 18.64
C LYS A 69 -12.29 -9.79 18.97
N TYR A 70 -13.11 -8.74 18.77
CA TYR A 70 -14.53 -8.76 19.13
C TYR A 70 -15.44 -9.26 18.01
N LYS A 71 -15.41 -8.63 16.82
CA LYS A 71 -16.31 -8.98 15.70
C LYS A 71 -15.69 -8.72 14.34
N ILE A 72 -15.49 -9.78 13.55
CA ILE A 72 -15.00 -9.70 12.16
C ILE A 72 -15.89 -8.82 11.28
N ILE A 73 -17.20 -8.75 11.54
CA ILE A 73 -18.11 -7.91 10.76
C ILE A 73 -17.82 -6.41 10.95
N LEU A 74 -17.38 -6.00 12.15
CA LEU A 74 -17.03 -4.61 12.43
C LEU A 74 -15.75 -4.20 11.68
N MET A 75 -14.79 -5.12 11.52
CA MET A 75 -13.66 -4.92 10.64
C MET A 75 -14.15 -4.63 9.21
N LYS A 76 -15.02 -5.49 8.65
CA LYS A 76 -15.49 -5.33 7.25
C LYS A 76 -16.19 -3.99 7.01
N VAL A 77 -16.91 -3.47 8.01
CA VAL A 77 -17.50 -2.14 7.98
C VAL A 77 -16.43 -1.06 8.02
N PHE A 78 -15.47 -1.14 8.95
CA PHE A 78 -14.37 -0.18 9.05
C PHE A 78 -13.54 -0.11 7.77
N GLU A 79 -13.24 -1.27 7.19
CA GLU A 79 -12.54 -1.38 5.91
C GLU A 79 -13.35 -0.75 4.76
N ALA A 80 -14.66 -0.99 4.70
CA ALA A 80 -15.52 -0.36 3.71
C ALA A 80 -15.53 1.18 3.85
N LEU A 81 -15.60 1.70 5.08
CA LEU A 81 -15.52 3.14 5.35
C LEU A 81 -14.17 3.71 4.93
N ALA A 82 -13.07 3.04 5.28
CA ALA A 82 -11.73 3.47 4.89
C ALA A 82 -11.56 3.52 3.36
N ILE A 83 -12.04 2.49 2.65
CA ILE A 83 -12.02 2.47 1.18
C ILE A 83 -12.88 3.61 0.62
N PHE A 84 -14.08 3.80 1.16
CA PHE A 84 -15.02 4.82 0.70
C PHE A 84 -14.40 6.22 0.84
N PHE A 85 -14.07 6.66 2.05
CA PHE A 85 -13.57 8.02 2.29
C PHE A 85 -12.28 8.30 1.53
N ALA A 86 -11.35 7.33 1.48
CA ALA A 86 -10.08 7.54 0.80
C ALA A 86 -10.24 7.55 -0.74
N SER A 87 -11.14 6.73 -1.30
CA SER A 87 -11.40 6.75 -2.75
C SER A 87 -12.27 7.94 -3.17
N ASP A 88 -13.15 8.42 -2.28
CA ASP A 88 -13.99 9.60 -2.48
C ASP A 88 -13.14 10.84 -2.73
N ILE A 89 -12.08 11.05 -1.93
CA ILE A 89 -11.09 12.12 -2.16
C ILE A 89 -10.53 12.06 -3.58
N VAL A 90 -10.15 10.88 -4.06
CA VAL A 90 -9.60 10.74 -5.42
C VAL A 90 -10.63 11.09 -6.47
N PHE A 91 -11.84 10.51 -6.37
CA PHE A 91 -12.83 10.67 -7.42
C PHE A 91 -13.47 12.06 -7.42
N GLU A 92 -13.72 12.66 -6.27
CA GLU A 92 -14.30 14.01 -6.18
C GLU A 92 -13.31 15.05 -6.71
N LEU A 93 -12.02 14.95 -6.34
CA LEU A 93 -10.98 15.85 -6.86
C LEU A 93 -10.66 15.63 -8.34
N ALA A 94 -10.98 14.46 -8.90
CA ALA A 94 -10.74 14.16 -10.31
C ALA A 94 -11.94 14.48 -11.22
N LEU A 95 -13.17 14.26 -10.72
CA LEU A 95 -14.38 14.20 -11.54
C LEU A 95 -15.51 15.09 -11.02
N GLY A 96 -15.36 15.74 -9.86
CA GLY A 96 -16.42 16.52 -9.21
C GLY A 96 -17.63 15.64 -8.87
N GLY A 97 -18.84 16.19 -8.89
CA GLY A 97 -20.06 15.60 -8.32
C GLY A 97 -20.53 14.20 -8.79
N ILE A 98 -19.81 13.51 -9.67
CA ILE A 98 -19.99 12.07 -9.95
C ILE A 98 -19.08 11.20 -9.04
N GLY A 99 -18.05 11.80 -8.44
CA GLY A 99 -16.99 11.14 -7.71
C GLY A 99 -17.50 10.35 -6.51
N PHE A 100 -18.39 10.96 -5.72
CA PHE A 100 -19.12 10.28 -4.65
C PHE A 100 -19.75 8.95 -5.10
N TRP A 101 -20.48 8.95 -6.23
CA TRP A 101 -21.15 7.75 -6.72
C TRP A 101 -20.18 6.67 -7.18
N LEU A 102 -19.03 7.06 -7.73
CA LEU A 102 -17.96 6.13 -8.09
C LEU A 102 -17.30 5.52 -6.85
N ALA A 103 -17.07 6.31 -5.79
CA ALA A 103 -16.55 5.82 -4.52
C ALA A 103 -17.49 4.80 -3.87
N VAL A 104 -18.81 5.11 -3.85
CA VAL A 104 -19.84 4.18 -3.39
C VAL A 104 -19.85 2.90 -4.22
N SER A 105 -19.83 3.01 -5.56
CA SER A 105 -19.86 1.87 -6.48
C SER A 105 -18.66 0.95 -6.29
N LEU A 106 -17.45 1.51 -6.20
CA LEU A 106 -16.21 0.76 -5.95
C LEU A 106 -16.26 0.03 -4.60
N THR A 107 -16.70 0.73 -3.56
CA THR A 107 -16.80 0.16 -2.21
C THR A 107 -17.82 -0.98 -2.16
N LEU A 108 -19.01 -0.77 -2.74
CA LEU A 108 -20.04 -1.81 -2.83
C LEU A 108 -19.58 -3.01 -3.66
N TRP A 109 -18.91 -2.78 -4.79
CA TRP A 109 -18.38 -3.88 -5.59
C TRP A 109 -17.39 -4.73 -4.81
N LYS A 110 -16.46 -4.10 -4.07
CA LYS A 110 -15.52 -4.81 -3.19
C LYS A 110 -16.24 -5.61 -2.11
N VAL A 111 -17.26 -5.04 -1.47
CA VAL A 111 -17.97 -5.68 -0.35
C VAL A 111 -18.86 -6.84 -0.83
N LEU A 112 -19.60 -6.65 -1.92
CA LEU A 112 -20.56 -7.62 -2.44
C LEU A 112 -19.90 -8.75 -3.23
N ARG A 113 -18.80 -8.46 -3.93
CA ARG A 113 -18.07 -9.44 -4.76
C ARG A 113 -16.56 -9.36 -4.52
N PRO A 114 -16.08 -9.83 -3.35
CA PRO A 114 -14.66 -9.81 -3.02
C PRO A 114 -13.89 -10.71 -4.01
N SER A 115 -13.06 -10.08 -4.83
CA SER A 115 -12.17 -10.70 -5.80
C SER A 115 -10.80 -10.03 -5.75
N ILE A 116 -9.77 -10.67 -6.31
CA ILE A 116 -8.42 -10.07 -6.39
C ILE A 116 -8.47 -8.73 -7.14
N VAL A 117 -9.31 -8.63 -8.18
CA VAL A 117 -9.46 -7.41 -8.97
C VAL A 117 -10.10 -6.29 -8.16
N SER A 118 -11.24 -6.57 -7.49
CA SER A 118 -11.92 -5.56 -6.67
C SER A 118 -11.07 -5.13 -5.47
N GLN A 119 -10.29 -6.06 -4.90
CA GLN A 119 -9.35 -5.78 -3.83
C GLN A 119 -8.22 -4.85 -4.29
N ASN A 120 -7.56 -5.17 -5.41
CA ASN A 120 -6.46 -4.36 -5.93
C ASN A 120 -6.95 -2.98 -6.41
N LEU A 121 -8.13 -2.88 -7.03
CA LEU A 121 -8.69 -1.59 -7.44
C LEU A 121 -9.09 -0.73 -6.25
N ALA A 122 -9.79 -1.30 -5.25
CA ALA A 122 -10.10 -0.58 -4.02
C ALA A 122 -8.84 -0.07 -3.32
N LEU A 123 -7.79 -0.90 -3.29
CA LEU A 123 -6.50 -0.52 -2.74
C LEU A 123 -5.84 0.60 -3.56
N ILE A 124 -5.83 0.55 -4.89
CA ILE A 124 -5.24 1.61 -5.73
C ILE A 124 -5.85 2.96 -5.36
N PHE A 125 -7.17 3.10 -5.40
CA PHE A 125 -7.83 4.38 -5.14
C PHE A 125 -7.72 4.83 -3.68
N SER A 126 -7.94 3.94 -2.72
CA SER A 126 -7.86 4.30 -1.29
C SER A 126 -6.45 4.67 -0.84
N VAL A 127 -5.42 3.95 -1.31
CA VAL A 127 -4.01 4.27 -1.02
C VAL A 127 -3.62 5.59 -1.68
N SER A 128 -4.03 5.83 -2.93
CA SER A 128 -3.77 7.08 -3.62
C SER A 128 -4.37 8.28 -2.89
N GLY A 129 -5.64 8.22 -2.48
CA GLY A 129 -6.29 9.33 -1.78
C GLY A 129 -5.69 9.60 -0.39
N ALA A 130 -5.48 8.55 0.40
CA ALA A 130 -4.85 8.69 1.71
C ALA A 130 -3.41 9.23 1.60
N GLY A 131 -2.61 8.69 0.68
CA GLY A 131 -1.23 9.12 0.47
C GLY A 131 -1.12 10.54 -0.08
N ALA A 132 -2.04 10.94 -0.97
CA ALA A 132 -2.12 12.31 -1.50
C ALA A 132 -2.31 13.33 -0.37
N VAL A 133 -3.31 13.11 0.48
CA VAL A 133 -3.65 14.02 1.57
C VAL A 133 -2.56 14.08 2.63
N ILE A 134 -2.02 12.91 3.05
CA ILE A 134 -0.94 12.87 4.04
C ILE A 134 0.33 13.54 3.49
N GLY A 135 0.70 13.25 2.24
CA GLY A 135 1.89 13.82 1.61
C GLY A 135 1.79 15.32 1.34
N ALA A 136 0.59 15.81 1.02
CA ALA A 136 0.34 17.24 0.86
C ALA A 136 0.40 18.01 2.19
N SER A 137 0.25 17.30 3.31
CA SER A 137 0.16 17.88 4.65
C SER A 137 1.50 17.91 5.41
N LEU A 138 2.53 17.22 4.91
CA LEU A 138 3.82 17.12 5.59
C LEU A 138 4.95 17.51 4.64
N GLU A 139 5.90 18.26 5.18
CA GLU A 139 7.14 18.61 4.51
C GLU A 139 8.14 17.45 4.43
N VAL A 140 9.16 17.61 3.58
CA VAL A 140 10.10 16.53 3.26
C VAL A 140 10.81 16.04 4.51
N PHE A 141 11.20 16.95 5.41
CA PHE A 141 11.90 16.58 6.63
C PHE A 141 11.02 15.77 7.61
N PRO A 142 9.80 16.21 7.99
CA PRO A 142 8.87 15.37 8.74
C PRO A 142 8.59 14.01 8.08
N VAL A 143 8.40 13.98 6.76
CA VAL A 143 8.16 12.69 6.06
C VAL A 143 9.38 11.78 6.15
N LEU A 144 10.60 12.28 6.04
CA LEU A 144 11.81 11.49 6.21
C LEU A 144 11.91 10.87 7.61
N VAL A 145 11.59 11.64 8.65
CA VAL A 145 11.54 11.13 10.04
C VAL A 145 10.48 10.05 10.17
N PHE A 146 9.26 10.31 9.68
CA PHE A 146 8.14 9.37 9.74
C PHE A 146 8.44 8.05 8.99
N MET A 147 8.96 8.16 7.78
CA MET A 147 9.36 7.03 6.94
C MET A 147 10.51 6.22 7.56
N SER A 148 11.46 6.89 8.22
CA SER A 148 12.56 6.23 8.94
C SER A 148 12.04 5.43 10.14
N LEU A 149 11.15 6.02 10.95
CA LEU A 149 10.51 5.34 12.08
C LEU A 149 9.75 4.09 11.63
N LEU A 150 8.96 4.19 10.55
CA LEU A 150 8.23 3.06 9.99
C LEU A 150 9.15 1.98 9.41
N SER A 151 10.21 2.37 8.72
CA SER A 151 11.20 1.42 8.17
C SER A 151 11.89 0.64 9.28
N ILE A 152 12.29 1.32 10.37
CA ILE A 152 12.88 0.66 11.54
C ILE A 152 11.87 -0.29 12.18
N TYR A 153 10.63 0.16 12.37
CA TYR A 153 9.56 -0.68 12.91
C TYR A 153 9.32 -1.93 12.05
N ASP A 154 9.22 -1.80 10.73
CA ASP A 154 9.00 -2.92 9.80
C ASP A 154 10.15 -3.93 9.89
N TYR A 155 11.40 -3.45 9.85
CA TYR A 155 12.58 -4.31 10.00
C TYR A 155 12.58 -5.10 11.32
N VAL A 156 12.33 -4.42 12.44
CA VAL A 156 12.25 -5.04 13.78
C VAL A 156 11.10 -6.04 13.84
N SER A 157 9.96 -5.71 13.23
CA SER A 157 8.75 -6.54 13.26
C SER A 157 8.91 -7.85 12.47
N VAL A 158 9.70 -7.83 11.38
CA VAL A 158 9.92 -8.98 10.51
C VAL A 158 11.06 -9.86 11.02
N PHE A 159 12.22 -9.29 11.36
CA PHE A 159 13.40 -10.09 11.70
C PHE A 159 13.49 -10.45 13.18
N ILE A 160 13.15 -9.50 14.06
CA ILE A 160 13.36 -9.67 15.51
C ILE A 160 12.11 -10.31 16.13
N THR A 161 10.97 -9.61 16.10
CA THR A 161 9.76 -10.08 16.79
C THR A 161 9.00 -11.14 16.01
N LYS A 162 9.15 -11.15 14.67
CA LYS A 162 8.45 -12.04 13.73
C LYS A 162 6.92 -11.97 13.85
N HIS A 163 6.38 -10.95 14.51
CA HIS A 163 4.94 -10.82 14.74
C HIS A 163 4.18 -10.65 13.42
N MET A 164 4.71 -9.85 12.49
CA MET A 164 4.11 -9.68 11.16
C MET A 164 4.09 -10.99 10.35
N VAL A 165 5.11 -11.85 10.50
CA VAL A 165 5.17 -13.15 9.83
C VAL A 165 4.11 -14.11 10.38
N TYR A 166 3.84 -14.06 11.68
CA TYR A 166 2.77 -14.82 12.31
C TYR A 166 1.38 -14.33 11.86
N MET A 167 1.18 -13.01 11.86
CA MET A 167 -0.07 -12.38 11.41
C MET A 167 -0.38 -12.70 9.95
N ALA A 168 0.59 -12.60 9.05
CA ALA A 168 0.41 -12.92 7.63
C ALA A 168 -0.09 -14.36 7.44
N LYS A 169 0.49 -15.33 8.18
CA LYS A 169 0.03 -16.73 8.15
C LYS A 169 -1.39 -16.90 8.71
N ALA A 170 -1.76 -16.17 9.75
CA ALA A 170 -3.09 -16.24 10.37
C ALA A 170 -4.20 -15.57 9.53
N LEU A 171 -3.88 -14.46 8.85
CA LEU A 171 -4.82 -13.63 8.09
C LEU A 171 -4.98 -14.03 6.62
N THR A 172 -4.17 -14.96 6.09
CA THR A 172 -4.28 -15.49 4.71
C THR A 172 -5.66 -16.04 4.32
N LYS A 173 -6.60 -16.18 5.26
CA LYS A 173 -7.94 -16.73 5.03
C LYS A 173 -8.98 -15.71 4.58
N GLU A 174 -8.75 -14.41 4.76
CA GLU A 174 -9.71 -13.35 4.39
C GLU A 174 -9.04 -12.35 3.42
N PRO A 175 -9.66 -12.05 2.27
CA PRO A 175 -9.17 -11.03 1.34
C PRO A 175 -9.45 -9.64 1.91
N MET A 176 -8.48 -9.09 2.65
CA MET A 176 -8.55 -7.72 3.18
C MET A 176 -7.93 -6.75 2.17
N ALA A 177 -8.62 -5.65 1.85
CA ALA A 177 -8.21 -4.57 0.96
C ALA A 177 -7.01 -3.75 1.46
N PHE A 178 -6.48 -4.07 2.63
CA PHE A 178 -5.21 -3.51 3.11
C PHE A 178 -3.98 -4.15 2.46
N THR A 179 -4.16 -5.19 1.64
CA THR A 179 -3.07 -5.81 0.88
C THR A 179 -3.45 -5.97 -0.59
N ALA A 180 -2.48 -5.78 -1.48
CA ALA A 180 -2.62 -6.13 -2.89
C ALA A 180 -2.25 -7.61 -3.07
N ALA A 181 -2.96 -8.33 -3.93
CA ALA A 181 -2.73 -9.76 -4.15
C ALA A 181 -2.34 -10.05 -5.61
N PHE A 182 -1.29 -10.86 -5.78
CA PHE A 182 -0.73 -11.23 -7.08
C PHE A 182 -0.62 -12.75 -7.23
N PRO A 183 -1.46 -13.38 -8.07
CA PRO A 183 -1.47 -14.83 -8.24
C PRO A 183 -0.32 -15.35 -9.14
N TYR A 184 0.50 -16.26 -8.61
CA TYR A 184 1.64 -16.88 -9.30
C TYR A 184 1.43 -18.39 -9.53
N GLY A 185 1.80 -18.90 -10.70
CA GLY A 185 1.62 -20.32 -11.08
C GLY A 185 0.16 -20.76 -11.28
N ASP A 186 -0.12 -22.04 -11.05
CA ASP A 186 -1.45 -22.69 -11.15
C ASP A 186 -2.35 -22.36 -9.95
N TRP A 187 -2.70 -21.08 -9.84
CA TRP A 187 -3.51 -20.54 -8.74
C TRP A 187 -5.01 -20.86 -8.85
N LYS A 188 -5.48 -21.37 -10.01
CA LYS A 188 -6.91 -21.69 -10.27
C LYS A 188 -7.49 -22.74 -9.30
N HIS A 189 -6.64 -23.56 -8.68
CA HIS A 189 -7.03 -24.56 -7.67
C HIS A 189 -6.92 -24.04 -6.23
N ILE A 190 -6.45 -22.80 -6.04
CA ILE A 190 -6.47 -22.10 -4.75
C ILE A 190 -7.81 -21.37 -4.68
N GLY A 191 -8.86 -22.11 -4.32
CA GLY A 191 -10.22 -21.58 -4.23
C GLY A 191 -10.24 -20.31 -3.39
N ASN A 192 -10.77 -19.22 -3.95
CA ASN A 192 -11.07 -17.92 -3.31
C ASN A 192 -10.43 -17.71 -1.93
N GLY A 193 -9.11 -17.52 -1.87
CA GLY A 193 -8.40 -17.11 -0.65
C GLY A 193 -8.27 -18.18 0.44
N LYS A 194 -8.59 -19.45 0.19
CA LYS A 194 -8.35 -20.53 1.15
C LYS A 194 -7.06 -21.24 0.81
N ALA A 195 -6.01 -20.99 1.59
CA ALA A 195 -4.83 -21.84 1.62
C ALA A 195 -5.25 -23.28 1.97
N SER A 196 -5.49 -24.10 0.96
CA SER A 196 -5.87 -25.49 1.14
C SER A 196 -4.66 -26.25 1.67
N LYS A 197 -4.68 -26.59 2.97
CA LYS A 197 -3.89 -27.69 3.50
C LYS A 197 -4.39 -28.97 2.82
N VAL A 198 -3.76 -29.37 1.72
CA VAL A 198 -3.99 -30.69 1.16
C VAL A 198 -3.32 -31.71 2.08
N LYS A 199 -4.09 -32.31 3.00
CA LYS A 199 -3.73 -33.59 3.62
C LYS A 199 -3.85 -34.66 2.53
N THR A 200 -2.75 -35.26 2.10
CA THR A 200 -2.79 -36.41 1.18
C THR A 200 -2.77 -37.72 1.96
N ALA A 201 -3.87 -38.47 1.92
CA ALA A 201 -3.82 -39.93 1.94
C ALA A 201 -3.42 -40.40 0.52
N VAL A 202 -2.49 -41.35 0.42
CA VAL A 202 -1.76 -41.70 -0.81
C VAL A 202 -2.27 -43.03 -1.40
N PRO A 203 -2.48 -43.12 -2.73
CA PRO A 203 -2.14 -44.33 -3.47
C PRO A 203 -0.93 -44.08 -4.41
N LYS A 204 -0.02 -45.06 -4.43
CA LYS A 204 1.23 -45.08 -5.20
C LYS A 204 0.97 -45.14 -6.72
N GLY A 205 1.75 -44.41 -7.53
CA GLY A 205 2.01 -44.82 -8.92
C GLY A 205 1.85 -43.80 -10.06
N LYS A 206 1.50 -42.53 -9.82
CA LYS A 206 1.50 -41.51 -10.89
C LYS A 206 2.37 -40.32 -10.50
N GLN A 207 3.33 -39.99 -11.39
CA GLN A 207 4.20 -38.83 -11.28
C GLN A 207 3.37 -37.56 -11.01
N LYS A 208 3.70 -36.86 -9.91
CA LYS A 208 3.05 -35.61 -9.49
C LYS A 208 3.47 -34.47 -10.42
N ILE A 209 2.52 -33.85 -11.11
CA ILE A 209 2.61 -32.42 -11.41
C ILE A 209 2.16 -31.70 -10.12
N LEU A 210 3.14 -31.24 -9.34
CA LEU A 210 2.90 -30.41 -8.16
C LEU A 210 2.38 -29.05 -8.62
N ALA A 211 1.06 -28.83 -8.59
CA ALA A 211 0.47 -27.52 -8.81
C ALA A 211 0.75 -26.63 -7.58
N THR A 212 1.93 -25.99 -7.55
CA THR A 212 2.35 -25.02 -6.51
C THR A 212 1.91 -23.62 -6.93
N GLY A 213 0.62 -23.33 -6.82
CA GLY A 213 0.15 -21.94 -6.89
C GLY A 213 0.57 -21.19 -5.62
N HIS A 214 1.00 -19.94 -5.76
CA HIS A 214 1.29 -19.04 -4.63
C HIS A 214 0.61 -17.69 -4.88
N VAL A 215 0.15 -17.02 -3.82
CA VAL A 215 -0.34 -15.64 -3.91
C VAL A 215 0.65 -14.76 -3.17
N PHE A 216 1.31 -13.87 -3.89
CA PHE A 216 2.15 -12.84 -3.29
C PHE A 216 1.24 -11.70 -2.80
N GLN A 217 1.56 -11.16 -1.63
CA GLN A 217 0.83 -10.03 -1.04
C GLN A 217 1.79 -8.86 -0.81
N LEU A 218 1.29 -7.65 -1.04
CA LEU A 218 2.00 -6.40 -0.77
C LEU A 218 1.12 -5.51 0.11
N GLY A 219 1.65 -4.90 1.16
CA GLY A 219 0.87 -4.04 2.05
C GLY A 219 0.49 -2.72 1.36
N GLY A 220 -0.69 -2.19 1.67
CA GLY A 220 -1.07 -0.83 1.26
C GLY A 220 -0.11 0.22 1.84
N GLY A 221 0.42 0.00 3.04
CA GLY A 221 1.44 0.85 3.65
C GLY A 221 2.72 0.94 2.81
N ASP A 222 3.15 -0.17 2.21
CA ASP A 222 4.34 -0.24 1.34
C ASP A 222 4.20 0.62 0.06
N LEU A 223 2.96 1.01 -0.26
CA LEU A 223 2.60 1.84 -1.40
C LEU A 223 2.30 3.29 -1.00
N VAL A 224 1.64 3.50 0.16
CA VAL A 224 1.34 4.83 0.71
C VAL A 224 2.63 5.59 1.01
N ILE A 225 3.58 4.97 1.71
CA ILE A 225 4.77 5.69 2.20
C ILE A 225 5.63 6.31 1.08
N PRO A 226 6.00 5.59 0.01
CA PRO A 226 6.72 6.23 -1.11
C PRO A 226 5.87 7.31 -1.81
N LEU A 227 4.53 7.18 -1.84
CA LEU A 227 3.65 8.22 -2.38
C LEU A 227 3.65 9.49 -1.52
N VAL A 228 3.52 9.35 -0.19
CA VAL A 228 3.58 10.46 0.76
C VAL A 228 4.89 11.24 0.59
N PHE A 229 6.01 10.52 0.47
CA PHE A 229 7.30 11.13 0.23
C PHE A 229 7.39 11.82 -1.14
N ALA A 230 6.93 11.17 -2.21
CA ALA A 230 6.92 11.76 -3.55
C ALA A 230 6.07 13.04 -3.63
N VAL A 231 4.91 13.09 -2.97
CA VAL A 231 4.05 14.27 -2.90
C VAL A 231 4.72 15.40 -2.11
N SER A 232 5.34 15.08 -0.98
CA SER A 232 6.05 16.06 -0.17
C SER A 232 7.25 16.67 -0.92
N VAL A 233 8.01 15.82 -1.62
CA VAL A 233 9.12 16.25 -2.49
C VAL A 233 8.61 17.08 -3.67
N PHE A 234 7.47 16.71 -4.26
CA PHE A 234 6.84 17.50 -5.31
C PHE A 234 6.53 18.93 -4.85
N ASN A 235 5.95 19.07 -3.66
CA ASN A 235 5.56 20.37 -3.11
C ASN A 235 6.77 21.30 -2.87
N GLN A 236 7.90 20.77 -2.40
CA GLN A 236 9.08 21.58 -2.06
C GLN A 236 10.14 21.72 -3.16
N TYR A 237 10.38 20.65 -3.91
CA TYR A 237 11.51 20.53 -4.85
C TYR A 237 11.08 20.30 -6.30
N GLY A 238 9.77 20.26 -6.57
CA GLY A 238 9.19 20.22 -7.91
C GLY A 238 9.23 18.86 -8.62
N TYR A 239 8.86 18.89 -9.91
CA TYR A 239 8.58 17.68 -10.71
C TYR A 239 9.80 16.78 -10.94
N ILE A 240 11.00 17.33 -11.14
CA ILE A 240 12.22 16.53 -11.40
C ILE A 240 12.56 15.68 -10.18
N SER A 241 12.53 16.30 -8.99
CA SER A 241 12.79 15.60 -7.73
C SER A 241 11.74 14.55 -7.42
N MET A 242 10.46 14.87 -7.65
CA MET A 242 9.38 13.90 -7.52
C MET A 242 9.59 12.69 -8.43
N PHE A 243 9.90 12.93 -9.71
CA PHE A 243 10.05 11.85 -10.69
C PHE A 243 11.19 10.90 -10.31
N LEU A 244 12.36 11.44 -9.94
CA LEU A 244 13.50 10.62 -9.52
C LEU A 244 13.24 9.87 -8.22
N THR A 245 12.51 10.47 -7.28
CA THR A 245 12.07 9.82 -6.03
C THR A 245 11.17 8.62 -6.32
N VAL A 246 10.16 8.78 -7.18
CA VAL A 246 9.25 7.69 -7.58
C VAL A 246 9.99 6.57 -8.31
N MET A 247 10.89 6.92 -9.23
CA MET A 247 11.71 5.95 -9.96
C MET A 247 12.67 5.19 -9.04
N GLY A 248 13.25 5.87 -8.04
CA GLY A 248 14.07 5.27 -6.99
C GLY A 248 13.28 4.22 -6.20
N ALA A 249 12.10 4.58 -5.71
CA ALA A 249 11.19 3.67 -4.99
C ALA A 249 10.77 2.48 -5.86
N LEU A 250 10.39 2.72 -7.12
CA LEU A 250 9.99 1.68 -8.08
C LEU A 250 11.12 0.69 -8.34
N SER A 251 12.36 1.18 -8.52
CA SER A 251 13.52 0.33 -8.77
C SER A 251 13.80 -0.61 -7.59
N ALA A 252 13.69 -0.10 -6.36
CA ALA A 252 13.83 -0.89 -5.14
C ALA A 252 12.72 -1.93 -4.98
N LEU A 253 11.46 -1.55 -5.24
CA LEU A 253 10.33 -2.48 -5.23
C LEU A 253 10.52 -3.60 -6.27
N PHE A 254 10.96 -3.25 -7.49
CA PHE A 254 11.21 -4.21 -8.55
C PHE A 254 12.30 -5.21 -8.14
N LEU A 255 13.42 -4.74 -7.59
CA LEU A 255 14.50 -5.59 -7.09
C LEU A 255 14.02 -6.49 -5.93
N LEU A 256 13.20 -5.98 -5.02
CA LEU A 256 12.62 -6.75 -3.93
C LEU A 256 11.75 -7.89 -4.46
N PHE A 257 10.82 -7.62 -5.37
CA PHE A 257 9.97 -8.68 -5.95
C PHE A 257 10.78 -9.65 -6.82
N TYR A 258 11.76 -9.15 -7.58
CA TYR A 258 12.64 -9.99 -8.38
C TYR A 258 13.38 -11.03 -7.51
N THR A 259 13.87 -10.63 -6.33
CA THR A 259 14.54 -11.54 -5.38
C THR A 259 13.58 -12.45 -4.58
N LEU A 260 12.34 -12.00 -4.33
CA LEU A 260 11.31 -12.79 -3.63
C LEU A 260 10.73 -13.93 -4.46
N ILE A 261 10.60 -13.74 -5.77
CA ILE A 261 10.05 -14.78 -6.67
C ILE A 261 10.87 -16.07 -6.60
N ASP A 262 12.19 -15.94 -6.46
CA ASP A 262 13.10 -17.08 -6.40
C ASP A 262 13.20 -17.68 -4.97
N ARG A 263 12.48 -17.09 -3.98
CA ARG A 263 12.47 -17.52 -2.57
C ARG A 263 11.03 -17.57 -2.00
N PRO A 264 10.13 -18.38 -2.57
CA PRO A 264 8.73 -18.42 -2.16
C PRO A 264 8.57 -18.79 -0.67
N GLY A 265 7.67 -18.08 0.03
CA GLY A 265 7.35 -18.33 1.44
C GLY A 265 8.18 -17.57 2.47
N LYS A 266 9.16 -16.75 2.04
CA LYS A 266 9.86 -15.80 2.91
C LYS A 266 9.13 -14.46 2.92
N ALA A 267 8.81 -13.97 4.11
CA ALA A 267 8.39 -12.58 4.31
C ALA A 267 9.65 -11.72 4.46
N LEU A 268 9.74 -10.63 3.72
CA LEU A 268 10.79 -9.62 3.83
C LEU A 268 10.12 -8.28 4.20
N PRO A 269 10.79 -7.44 5.00
CA PRO A 269 10.31 -6.09 5.24
C PRO A 269 10.42 -5.30 3.94
N ALA A 270 9.28 -4.81 3.45
CA ALA A 270 9.20 -4.15 2.16
C ALA A 270 9.53 -2.66 2.25
N LEU A 271 9.18 -2.02 3.38
CA LEU A 271 9.38 -0.58 3.56
C LEU A 271 10.86 -0.17 3.52
N PRO A 272 11.80 -0.78 4.27
CA PRO A 272 13.19 -0.33 4.30
C PRO A 272 13.85 -0.21 2.92
N PRO A 273 13.79 -1.22 2.02
CA PRO A 273 14.39 -1.09 0.69
C PRO A 273 13.66 -0.07 -0.18
N ILE A 274 12.32 0.01 -0.12
CA ILE A 274 11.53 0.96 -0.91
C ILE A 274 11.86 2.40 -0.48
N SER A 275 11.87 2.66 0.82
CA SER A 275 12.23 3.96 1.41
C SER A 275 13.67 4.35 1.11
N ALA A 276 14.62 3.41 1.19
CA ALA A 276 16.00 3.67 0.81
C ALA A 276 16.12 4.02 -0.69
N GLY A 277 15.43 3.29 -1.57
CA GLY A 277 15.37 3.60 -2.99
C GLY A 277 14.79 4.99 -3.27
N ALA A 278 13.71 5.36 -2.57
CA ALA A 278 13.10 6.67 -2.67
C ALA A 278 14.05 7.79 -2.23
N CYS A 279 14.73 7.62 -1.09
CA CYS A 279 15.74 8.55 -0.59
C CYS A 279 16.92 8.70 -1.57
N ILE A 280 17.41 7.61 -2.16
CA ILE A 280 18.48 7.67 -3.16
C ILE A 280 18.01 8.45 -4.39
N GLY A 281 16.78 8.21 -4.86
CA GLY A 281 16.18 8.96 -5.96
C GLY A 281 16.10 10.46 -5.67
N PHE A 282 15.68 10.84 -4.46
CA PHE A 282 15.65 12.22 -4.00
C PHE A 282 17.05 12.84 -3.88
N LEU A 283 18.02 12.15 -3.27
CA LEU A 283 19.38 12.65 -3.15
C LEU A 283 20.05 12.87 -4.52
N LEU A 284 19.76 12.01 -5.50
CA LEU A 284 20.23 12.18 -6.87
C LEU A 284 19.61 13.41 -7.54
N SER A 285 18.35 13.75 -7.22
CA SER A 285 17.72 14.94 -7.80
C SER A 285 18.32 16.24 -7.25
N LEU A 286 18.76 16.25 -5.99
CA LEU A 286 19.47 17.40 -5.39
C LEU A 286 20.82 17.70 -6.07
N LEU A 287 21.40 16.76 -6.82
CA LEU A 287 22.61 17.01 -7.61
C LEU A 287 22.32 17.66 -8.97
N LEU A 288 21.05 17.66 -9.40
CA LEU A 288 20.59 18.18 -10.69
C LEU A 288 19.94 19.57 -10.58
N ILE A 289 19.70 20.05 -9.36
CA ILE A 289 19.09 21.35 -9.03
C ILE A 289 20.16 22.24 -8.41
#